data_AF-A0A7V9TE77-F1
#
_entry.id   AF-A0A7V9TE77-F1
#
_cell.length_a   1.000
_cell.length_b   1.000
_cell.length_c   1.000
_cell.angle_alpha   90.00
_cell.angle_beta   90.00
_cell.angle_gamma   90.00
#
_symmetry.space_group_name_H-M   'P 1'
#
loop_
_entity.id
_entity.type
_entity.pdbx_description
1 polymer ?
#
loop_
_entity_poly.entity_id
_entity_poly.type
_entity_poly.pdbx_seq_one_letter_code
_entity_poly.pdbx_strand_id
1 'polypeptide(L)'
;MAEIAEQNVEAVHAASHPIPSAPRGHYLLTLSLAALGVVYGDIGTSPLYAMRECFHGAHAIEPSPANILGVLSLIFWSLILVISIKYLVFVMQADNRGEGGILALTSLATRMQGALHGRKWALIALGLFGAALLYGDGMITPAISVLSAVEGLEIVTPFFKPYIIPITVVILIALFLIQRSGTAGIGKVFGPVTLLWFITIAALGVVQIARHPSVITAVNPYHAVDFFLRNGWTGYFILGTVVLVITGGESLYVDLGHFGRRPIRLVWFTIVLPALLLNYFGQGALLIADPATRESPFYLL
;
A
#
# COMPACT_ATOMS: atom_id res chain seq x y z
N MET A 1 30.86 -43.07 -18.74
CA MET A 1 29.66 -42.33 -19.23
C MET A 1 28.49 -42.45 -18.25
N ALA A 2 28.15 -43.64 -17.73
CA ALA A 2 27.12 -43.80 -16.68
C ALA A 2 27.52 -43.21 -15.31
N GLU A 3 28.81 -43.31 -14.95
CA GLU A 3 29.35 -42.83 -13.65
C GLU A 3 29.38 -41.29 -13.53
N ILE A 4 29.45 -40.58 -14.66
CA ILE A 4 29.38 -39.10 -14.71
C ILE A 4 27.92 -38.62 -14.61
N ALA A 5 26.94 -39.47 -14.96
CA ALA A 5 25.52 -39.17 -14.80
C ALA A 5 25.08 -39.33 -13.33
N GLU A 6 25.60 -40.34 -12.60
CA GLU A 6 25.31 -40.52 -11.17
C GLU A 6 25.94 -39.43 -10.29
N GLN A 7 27.18 -39.01 -10.57
CA GLN A 7 27.81 -37.90 -9.84
C GLN A 7 27.08 -36.56 -10.01
N ASN A 8 26.42 -36.33 -11.15
CA ASN A 8 25.59 -35.14 -11.36
C ASN A 8 24.23 -35.22 -10.66
N VAL A 9 23.69 -36.42 -10.42
CA VAL A 9 22.44 -36.61 -9.65
C VAL A 9 22.69 -36.43 -8.16
N GLU A 10 23.83 -36.91 -7.63
CA GLU A 10 24.22 -36.65 -6.24
C GLU A 10 24.57 -35.18 -5.97
N ALA A 11 25.24 -34.50 -6.92
CA ALA A 11 25.53 -33.07 -6.81
C ALA A 11 24.27 -32.18 -6.83
N VAL A 12 23.21 -32.61 -7.53
CA VAL A 12 21.91 -31.91 -7.54
C VAL A 12 21.14 -32.12 -6.24
N HIS A 13 21.29 -33.27 -5.57
CA HIS A 13 20.71 -33.49 -4.24
C HIS A 13 21.47 -32.77 -3.11
N ALA A 14 22.79 -32.61 -3.24
CA ALA A 14 23.65 -31.94 -2.25
C ALA A 14 23.48 -30.41 -2.20
N ALA A 15 22.86 -29.77 -3.20
CA ALA A 15 22.61 -28.33 -3.25
C ALA A 15 21.19 -27.92 -2.81
N SER A 16 20.52 -28.76 -2.03
CA SER A 16 19.30 -28.37 -1.33
C SER A 16 19.68 -27.44 -0.17
N HIS A 17 19.83 -26.14 -0.47
CA HIS A 17 19.88 -25.12 0.58
C HIS A 17 18.69 -25.37 1.53
N PRO A 18 18.93 -25.57 2.84
CA PRO A 18 17.84 -25.79 3.77
C PRO A 18 16.91 -24.58 3.68
N ILE A 19 15.65 -24.84 3.30
CA ILE A 19 14.61 -23.81 3.30
C ILE A 19 14.64 -23.20 4.71
N PRO A 20 14.93 -21.89 4.85
CA PRO A 20 15.05 -21.26 6.16
C PRO A 20 13.81 -21.61 6.98
N SER A 21 14.02 -22.18 8.16
CA SER A 21 12.92 -22.54 9.05
C SER A 21 12.08 -21.30 9.28
N ALA A 22 10.77 -21.41 9.07
CA ALA A 22 9.89 -20.26 9.12
C ALA A 22 10.04 -19.51 10.47
N PRO A 23 10.14 -18.16 10.45
CA PRO A 23 10.45 -17.36 11.64
C PRO A 23 9.45 -17.60 12.76
N ARG A 24 9.95 -17.71 14.00
CA ARG A 24 9.15 -17.96 15.23
C ARG A 24 9.66 -17.08 16.38
N GLY A 25 8.78 -16.81 17.36
CA GLY A 25 9.12 -16.11 18.60
C GLY A 25 9.60 -14.67 18.38
N HIS A 26 10.61 -14.24 19.15
CA HIS A 26 11.17 -12.88 19.08
C HIS A 26 11.71 -12.50 17.71
N TYR A 27 12.24 -13.47 16.95
CA TYR A 27 12.72 -13.21 15.59
C TYR A 27 11.57 -12.83 14.64
N LEU A 28 10.42 -13.52 14.75
CA LEU A 28 9.22 -13.18 13.99
C LEU A 28 8.74 -11.76 14.34
N LEU A 29 8.70 -11.39 15.62
CA LEU A 29 8.29 -10.06 16.05
C LEU A 29 9.21 -8.96 15.53
N THR A 30 10.53 -9.18 15.59
CA THR A 30 11.52 -8.22 15.08
C THR A 30 11.39 -8.06 13.56
N LEU A 31 11.20 -9.17 12.85
CA LEU A 31 11.02 -9.17 11.40
C LEU A 31 9.68 -8.54 11.00
N SER A 32 8.62 -8.74 11.79
CA SER A 32 7.33 -8.06 11.63
C SER A 32 7.43 -6.56 11.87
N LEU A 33 8.15 -6.12 12.90
CA LEU A 33 8.34 -4.69 13.15
C LEU A 33 9.16 -4.03 12.03
N ALA A 34 10.18 -4.72 11.52
CA ALA A 34 10.94 -4.24 10.36
C ALA A 34 10.06 -4.21 9.09
N ALA A 35 9.26 -5.26 8.85
CA ALA A 35 8.32 -5.31 7.74
C ALA A 35 7.27 -4.18 7.83
N LEU A 36 6.81 -3.83 9.03
CA LEU A 36 5.89 -2.71 9.24
C LEU A 36 6.48 -1.39 8.72
N GLY A 37 7.75 -1.13 9.02
CA GLY A 37 8.42 0.10 8.60
C GLY A 37 8.74 0.17 7.10
N VAL A 38 9.19 -0.95 6.53
CA VAL A 38 9.70 -0.99 5.15
C VAL A 38 8.60 -1.26 4.14
N VAL A 39 7.73 -2.24 4.42
CA VAL A 39 6.76 -2.76 3.45
C VAL A 39 5.47 -1.93 3.43
N TYR A 40 5.05 -1.41 4.59
CA TYR A 40 3.76 -0.72 4.74
C TYR A 40 3.86 0.80 4.77
N GLY A 41 5.05 1.36 4.53
CA GLY A 41 5.25 2.81 4.50
C GLY A 41 4.38 3.49 3.43
N ASP A 42 4.34 2.93 2.22
CA ASP A 42 3.60 3.48 1.08
C ASP A 42 2.08 3.51 1.36
N ILE A 43 1.46 2.33 1.48
CA ILE A 43 0.03 2.19 1.76
C ILE A 43 -0.41 2.85 3.08
N GLY A 44 0.53 2.99 4.03
CA GLY A 44 0.30 3.64 5.31
C GLY A 44 0.17 5.17 5.22
N THR A 45 0.64 5.78 4.13
CA THR A 45 0.56 7.23 3.89
C THR A 45 -0.63 7.63 3.02
N SER A 46 -1.23 6.68 2.27
CA SER A 46 -2.44 6.90 1.48
C SER A 46 -3.58 7.65 2.18
N PRO A 47 -3.84 7.46 3.49
CA PRO A 47 -4.90 8.21 4.16
C PRO A 47 -4.72 9.73 4.16
N LEU A 48 -3.51 10.24 3.95
CA LEU A 48 -3.21 11.68 3.85
C LEU A 48 -3.93 12.34 2.67
N TYR A 49 -4.14 11.61 1.57
CA TYR A 49 -4.61 12.19 0.31
C TYR A 49 -5.83 11.48 -0.29
N ALA A 50 -5.99 10.18 -0.10
CA ALA A 50 -6.98 9.40 -0.85
C ALA A 50 -8.44 9.83 -0.60
N MET A 51 -8.80 10.09 0.65
CA MET A 51 -10.18 10.51 0.98
C MET A 51 -10.46 11.93 0.47
N ARG A 52 -9.49 12.83 0.61
CA ARG A 52 -9.56 14.20 0.07
C ARG A 52 -9.81 14.17 -1.43
N GLU A 53 -9.06 13.36 -2.18
CA GLU A 53 -9.15 13.28 -3.64
C GLU A 53 -10.50 12.74 -4.14
N CYS A 54 -11.28 12.06 -3.29
CA CYS A 54 -12.64 11.65 -3.62
C CYS A 54 -13.65 12.81 -3.57
N PHE A 55 -13.45 13.79 -2.67
CA PHE A 55 -14.42 14.86 -2.38
C PHE A 55 -13.92 16.27 -2.71
N HIS A 56 -12.68 16.39 -3.19
CA HIS A 56 -12.02 17.63 -3.53
C HIS A 56 -11.22 17.47 -4.83
N GLY A 57 -11.41 18.37 -5.79
CA GLY A 57 -10.76 18.32 -7.10
C GLY A 57 -11.74 18.39 -8.28
N ALA A 58 -11.21 18.20 -9.50
CA ALA A 58 -11.95 18.40 -10.75
C ALA A 58 -13.08 17.38 -10.98
N HIS A 59 -12.95 16.17 -10.43
CA HIS A 59 -13.93 15.08 -10.55
C HIS A 59 -14.55 14.74 -9.18
N ALA A 60 -14.49 15.69 -8.24
CA ALA A 60 -15.00 15.50 -6.89
C ALA A 60 -16.50 15.23 -6.88
N ILE A 61 -16.91 14.30 -6.02
CA ILE A 61 -18.32 14.06 -5.76
C ILE A 61 -18.79 14.90 -4.57
N GLU A 62 -20.08 15.21 -4.53
CA GLU A 62 -20.67 15.91 -3.38
C GLU A 62 -20.53 15.04 -2.11
N PRO A 63 -20.05 15.60 -0.99
CA PRO A 63 -19.92 14.90 0.30
C PRO A 63 -21.27 14.71 0.99
N SER A 64 -22.21 14.04 0.31
CA SER A 64 -23.47 13.60 0.90
C SER A 64 -23.24 12.32 1.73
N PRO A 65 -24.03 12.04 2.77
CA PRO A 65 -23.88 10.82 3.57
C PRO A 65 -23.94 9.53 2.72
N ALA A 66 -24.77 9.51 1.67
CA ALA A 66 -24.85 8.37 0.76
C ALA A 66 -23.55 8.18 -0.03
N ASN A 67 -22.97 9.26 -0.55
CA ASN A 67 -21.71 9.21 -1.29
C ASN A 67 -20.54 8.85 -0.36
N ILE A 68 -20.52 9.38 0.87
CA ILE A 68 -19.50 9.05 1.87
C ILE A 68 -19.53 7.56 2.20
N LEU A 69 -20.69 7.00 2.53
CA LEU A 69 -20.82 5.56 2.79
C LEU A 69 -20.46 4.71 1.56
N GLY A 70 -20.80 5.18 0.36
CA GLY A 70 -20.43 4.57 -0.91
C GLY A 70 -18.91 4.47 -1.10
N VAL A 71 -18.21 5.59 -0.94
CA VAL A 71 -16.74 5.64 -1.08
C VAL A 71 -16.06 4.83 0.03
N LEU A 72 -16.51 4.93 1.28
CA LEU A 72 -16.00 4.10 2.38
C LEU A 72 -16.16 2.60 2.08
N SER A 73 -17.28 2.20 1.48
CA SER A 73 -17.52 0.82 1.06
C SER A 73 -16.54 0.39 -0.04
N LEU A 74 -16.31 1.23 -1.04
CA LEU A 74 -15.31 0.98 -2.09
C LEU A 74 -13.90 0.85 -1.50
N ILE A 75 -13.52 1.71 -0.56
CA ILE A 75 -12.25 1.65 0.16
C ILE A 75 -12.11 0.33 0.91
N PHE A 76 -13.12 -0.01 1.74
CA PHE A 76 -13.13 -1.25 2.51
C PHE A 76 -12.94 -2.46 1.61
N TRP A 77 -13.78 -2.60 0.58
CA TRP A 77 -13.72 -3.74 -0.32
C TRP A 77 -12.47 -3.74 -1.20
N SER A 78 -11.87 -2.60 -1.51
CA SER A 78 -10.58 -2.55 -2.22
C SER A 78 -9.45 -3.10 -1.34
N LEU A 79 -9.38 -2.71 -0.07
CA LEU A 79 -8.40 -3.26 0.88
C LEU A 79 -8.59 -4.77 1.13
N ILE A 80 -9.83 -5.24 1.16
CA ILE A 80 -10.14 -6.67 1.32
C ILE A 80 -9.84 -7.44 0.03
N LEU A 81 -10.43 -7.08 -1.10
CA LEU A 81 -10.33 -7.85 -2.33
C LEU A 81 -8.94 -7.73 -2.97
N VAL A 82 -8.39 -6.52 -3.04
CA VAL A 82 -7.12 -6.28 -3.72
C VAL A 82 -5.97 -6.64 -2.80
N ILE A 83 -5.83 -5.99 -1.66
CA ILE A 83 -4.65 -6.23 -0.81
C ILE A 83 -4.76 -7.56 -0.07
N SER A 84 -5.85 -7.77 0.68
CA SER A 84 -5.95 -8.94 1.56
C SER A 84 -6.09 -10.25 0.79
N ILE A 85 -6.93 -10.29 -0.23
CA ILE A 85 -7.19 -11.51 -1.01
C ILE A 85 -6.24 -11.60 -2.19
N LYS A 86 -6.31 -10.71 -3.18
CA LYS A 86 -5.46 -10.80 -4.38
C LYS A 86 -3.97 -10.79 -4.01
N TYR A 87 -3.46 -9.79 -3.30
CA TYR A 87 -2.03 -9.71 -3.03
C TYR A 87 -1.56 -10.74 -2.00
N LEU A 88 -2.11 -10.68 -0.78
CA LEU A 88 -1.59 -11.48 0.32
C LEU A 88 -1.94 -12.97 0.20
N VAL A 89 -3.11 -13.34 -0.33
CA VAL A 89 -3.47 -14.76 -0.52
C VAL A 89 -2.93 -15.27 -1.85
N PHE A 90 -3.24 -14.64 -2.99
CA PHE A 90 -2.91 -15.20 -4.31
C PHE A 90 -1.53 -14.82 -4.82
N VAL A 91 -1.23 -13.52 -5.01
CA VAL A 91 0.00 -13.07 -5.67
C VAL A 91 1.24 -13.48 -4.89
N MET A 92 1.20 -13.42 -3.56
CA MET A 92 2.31 -13.89 -2.73
C MET A 92 2.65 -15.37 -2.92
N GLN A 93 1.72 -16.22 -3.39
CA GLN A 93 2.01 -17.62 -3.71
C GLN A 93 2.85 -17.78 -4.98
N ALA A 94 2.76 -16.83 -5.91
CA ALA A 94 3.56 -16.80 -7.11
C ALA A 94 4.95 -16.19 -6.80
N ASP A 95 5.79 -16.88 -6.04
CA ASP A 95 7.19 -16.47 -5.85
C ASP A 95 8.12 -17.13 -6.89
N ASN A 96 9.28 -16.52 -7.13
CA ASN A 96 10.39 -17.18 -7.81
C ASN A 96 11.57 -17.31 -6.84
N ARG A 97 11.73 -18.49 -6.23
CA ARG A 97 12.75 -18.77 -5.20
C ARG A 97 12.61 -17.86 -3.97
N GLY A 98 11.38 -17.56 -3.58
CA GLY A 98 11.08 -16.68 -2.45
C GLY A 98 11.04 -15.19 -2.79
N GLU A 99 11.54 -14.78 -3.95
CA GLU A 99 11.44 -13.40 -4.45
C GLU A 99 10.10 -13.13 -5.12
N GLY A 100 9.56 -11.93 -4.92
CA GLY A 100 8.38 -11.44 -5.62
C GLY A 100 8.69 -10.20 -6.47
N GLY A 101 7.64 -9.52 -6.91
CA GLY A 101 7.73 -8.41 -7.85
C GLY A 101 7.64 -8.80 -9.33
N ILE A 102 7.52 -7.78 -10.18
CA ILE A 102 7.29 -7.98 -11.63
C ILE A 102 8.47 -8.65 -12.32
N LEU A 103 9.69 -8.42 -11.84
CA LEU A 103 10.90 -9.04 -12.38
C LEU A 103 10.94 -10.54 -12.04
N ALA A 104 10.52 -10.90 -10.82
CA ALA A 104 10.35 -12.30 -10.44
C ALA A 104 9.30 -12.99 -11.32
N LEU A 105 8.13 -12.37 -11.53
CA LEU A 105 7.08 -12.91 -12.41
C LEU A 105 7.54 -13.04 -13.86
N THR A 106 8.21 -12.03 -14.40
CA THR A 106 8.72 -12.05 -15.79
C THR A 106 9.75 -13.16 -15.95
N SER A 107 10.64 -13.35 -14.97
CA SER A 107 11.61 -14.43 -14.98
C SER A 107 10.96 -15.82 -14.84
N LEU A 108 9.89 -15.95 -14.06
CA LEU A 108 9.13 -17.20 -13.92
C LEU A 108 8.37 -17.53 -15.21
N ALA A 109 7.68 -16.54 -15.78
CA ALA A 109 6.90 -16.69 -17.01
C ALA A 109 7.76 -17.04 -18.23
N THR A 110 8.99 -16.49 -18.30
CA THR A 110 9.94 -16.79 -19.38
C THR A 110 10.65 -18.13 -19.22
N ARG A 111 10.68 -18.70 -18.00
CA ARG A 111 11.25 -20.03 -17.69
C ARG A 111 10.29 -21.19 -17.94
N MET A 112 8.98 -20.94 -18.00
CA MET A 112 8.00 -21.97 -18.35
C MET A 112 8.34 -22.56 -19.73
N GLN A 113 8.88 -23.78 -19.73
CA GLN A 113 9.34 -24.50 -20.92
C GLN A 113 8.17 -24.64 -21.91
N GLY A 114 8.33 -24.14 -23.13
CA GLY A 114 7.32 -24.25 -24.20
C GLY A 114 6.75 -22.94 -24.74
N ALA A 115 7.20 -21.77 -24.27
CA ALA A 115 6.84 -20.51 -24.94
C ALA A 115 7.49 -20.45 -26.34
N LEU A 116 6.66 -20.53 -27.39
CA LEU A 116 7.06 -20.20 -28.76
C LEU A 116 7.83 -18.87 -28.77
N HIS A 117 8.87 -18.74 -29.60
CA HIS A 117 9.77 -17.57 -29.60
C HIS A 117 9.03 -16.22 -29.56
N GLY A 118 7.90 -16.09 -30.27
CA GLY A 118 7.04 -14.88 -30.22
C GLY A 118 6.37 -14.62 -28.87
N ARG A 119 5.92 -15.67 -28.16
CA ARG A 119 5.31 -15.54 -26.83
C ARG A 119 6.33 -15.13 -25.77
N LYS A 120 7.58 -15.57 -25.91
CA LYS A 120 8.68 -15.15 -25.03
C LYS A 120 8.97 -13.65 -25.15
N TRP A 121 9.03 -13.12 -26.38
CA TRP A 121 9.21 -11.68 -26.59
C TRP A 121 8.03 -10.84 -26.07
N ALA A 122 6.80 -11.30 -26.26
CA ALA A 122 5.62 -10.64 -25.69
C ALA A 122 5.68 -10.58 -24.15
N LEU A 123 6.09 -11.66 -23.49
CA LEU A 123 6.25 -11.70 -22.03
C LEU A 123 7.37 -10.77 -21.54
N ILE A 124 8.49 -10.70 -22.26
CA ILE A 124 9.58 -9.76 -21.95
C ILE A 124 9.11 -8.32 -22.12
N ALA A 125 8.42 -8.01 -23.22
CA ALA A 125 7.87 -6.67 -23.46
C ALA A 125 6.88 -6.25 -22.37
N LEU A 126 5.99 -7.17 -21.96
CA LEU A 126 5.04 -6.94 -20.88
C LEU A 126 5.76 -6.70 -19.54
N GLY A 127 6.81 -7.48 -19.25
CA GLY A 127 7.63 -7.30 -18.06
C GLY A 127 8.37 -5.97 -18.04
N LEU A 128 8.95 -5.56 -19.17
CA LEU A 128 9.64 -4.28 -19.32
C LEU A 128 8.67 -3.10 -19.17
N PHE A 129 7.48 -3.21 -19.78
CA PHE A 129 6.42 -2.22 -19.64
C PHE A 129 6.01 -2.05 -18.17
N GLY A 130 5.76 -3.16 -17.47
CA GLY A 130 5.42 -3.09 -16.05
C GLY A 130 6.56 -2.60 -15.16
N ALA A 131 7.82 -2.90 -15.49
CA ALA A 131 8.98 -2.32 -14.79
C ALA A 131 9.07 -0.80 -14.97
N ALA A 132 8.74 -0.29 -16.16
CA ALA A 132 8.66 1.15 -16.40
C ALA A 132 7.52 1.81 -15.60
N LEU A 133 6.37 1.15 -15.48
CA LEU A 133 5.28 1.63 -14.61
C LEU A 133 5.71 1.69 -13.13
N LEU A 134 6.40 0.66 -12.63
CA LEU A 134 6.94 0.65 -11.26
C LEU A 134 7.98 1.75 -11.03
N TYR A 135 8.79 2.07 -12.04
CA TYR A 135 9.74 3.17 -11.93
C TYR A 135 9.03 4.53 -11.83
N GLY A 136 7.95 4.71 -12.58
CA GLY A 136 7.10 5.89 -12.47
C GLY A 136 6.45 6.01 -11.08
N ASP A 137 5.88 4.92 -10.59
CA ASP A 137 5.28 4.84 -9.25
C ASP A 137 6.29 5.17 -8.14
N GLY A 138 7.48 4.55 -8.19
CA GLY A 138 8.56 4.81 -7.24
C GLY A 138 9.09 6.26 -7.24
N MET A 139 8.83 7.03 -8.29
CA MET A 139 9.17 8.46 -8.35
C MET A 139 8.04 9.35 -7.81
N ILE A 140 6.78 9.01 -8.09
CA ILE A 140 5.60 9.83 -7.74
C ILE A 140 5.27 9.70 -6.25
N THR A 141 5.30 8.49 -5.71
CA THR A 141 4.85 8.20 -4.34
C THR A 141 5.60 9.00 -3.26
N PRO A 142 6.95 9.09 -3.26
CA PRO A 142 7.66 9.91 -2.28
C PRO A 142 7.29 11.40 -2.39
N ALA A 143 7.08 11.90 -3.62
CA ALA A 143 6.75 13.29 -3.85
C ALA A 143 5.35 13.62 -3.33
N ILE A 144 4.33 12.83 -3.65
CA ILE A 144 2.96 13.04 -3.19
C ILE A 144 2.87 12.87 -1.67
N SER A 145 3.48 11.82 -1.11
CA SER A 145 3.41 11.55 0.32
C SER A 145 4.05 12.65 1.16
N VAL A 146 5.24 13.15 0.77
CA VAL A 146 5.89 14.26 1.47
C VAL A 146 5.14 15.57 1.26
N LEU A 147 4.65 15.85 0.05
CA LEU A 147 3.84 17.03 -0.21
C LEU A 147 2.58 17.04 0.65
N SER A 148 1.81 15.96 0.65
CA SER A 148 0.59 15.83 1.47
C SER A 148 0.88 15.89 2.97
N ALA A 149 2.06 15.42 3.42
CA ALA A 149 2.51 15.60 4.80
C ALA A 149 2.76 17.08 5.16
N VAL A 150 3.36 17.85 4.24
CA VAL A 150 3.69 19.28 4.45
C VAL A 150 2.45 20.18 4.29
N GLU A 151 1.49 19.81 3.43
CA GLU A 151 0.20 20.51 3.26
C GLU A 151 -0.56 20.64 4.60
N GLY A 152 -0.36 19.73 5.55
CA GLY A 152 -0.93 19.83 6.90
C GLY A 152 -0.55 21.11 7.66
N LEU A 153 0.58 21.76 7.31
CA LEU A 153 0.99 23.02 7.92
C LEU A 153 0.06 24.19 7.57
N GLU A 154 -0.58 24.16 6.39
CA GLU A 154 -1.50 25.21 5.93
C GLU A 154 -2.74 25.31 6.82
N ILE A 155 -3.15 24.19 7.40
CA ILE A 155 -4.35 24.08 8.25
C ILE A 155 -4.13 24.78 9.59
N VAL A 156 -2.89 24.78 10.09
CA VAL A 156 -2.52 25.46 11.34
C VAL A 156 -2.35 26.96 11.10
N THR A 157 -1.70 27.34 9.98
CA THR A 157 -1.56 28.75 9.60
C THR A 157 -1.37 28.92 8.09
N PRO A 158 -2.13 29.83 7.44
CA PRO A 158 -1.96 30.16 6.02
C PRO A 158 -0.58 30.71 5.67
N PHE A 159 0.20 31.15 6.67
CA PHE A 159 1.56 31.66 6.51
C PHE A 159 2.49 30.66 5.79
N PHE A 160 2.28 29.36 5.96
CA PHE A 160 3.14 28.33 5.35
C PHE A 160 2.83 28.05 3.88
N LYS A 161 1.71 28.53 3.33
CA LYS A 161 1.28 28.26 1.95
C LYS A 161 2.37 28.48 0.87
N PRO A 162 3.09 29.61 0.82
CA PRO A 162 4.17 29.79 -0.16
C PRO A 162 5.41 28.91 0.09
N TYR A 163 5.53 28.32 1.29
CA TYR A 163 6.66 27.51 1.71
C TYR A 163 6.42 26.00 1.58
N ILE A 164 5.19 25.54 1.29
CA ILE A 164 4.87 24.10 1.16
C ILE A 164 5.77 23.41 0.13
N ILE A 165 5.85 23.97 -1.09
CA ILE A 165 6.66 23.40 -2.18
C ILE A 165 8.16 23.45 -1.83
N PRO A 166 8.75 24.61 -1.42
CA PRO A 166 10.15 24.66 -1.00
C PRO A 166 10.50 23.68 0.12
N ILE A 167 9.66 23.57 1.16
CA ILE A 167 9.89 22.65 2.28
C ILE A 167 9.87 21.20 1.79
N THR A 168 8.89 20.83 0.97
CA THR A 168 8.79 19.50 0.35
C THR A 168 10.06 19.15 -0.42
N VAL A 169 10.55 20.06 -1.27
CA VAL A 169 11.78 19.85 -2.06
C VAL A 169 13.00 19.67 -1.14
N VAL A 170 13.13 20.50 -0.10
CA VAL A 170 14.23 20.38 0.88
C VAL A 170 14.17 19.05 1.61
N ILE A 171 13.00 18.61 2.06
CA ILE A 171 12.82 17.31 2.73
C ILE A 171 13.20 16.17 1.80
N LEU A 172 12.75 16.18 0.54
CA LEU A 172 13.09 15.14 -0.43
C LEU A 172 14.61 15.09 -0.67
N ILE A 173 15.25 16.23 -0.93
CA ILE A 173 16.71 16.30 -1.11
C ILE A 173 17.42 15.73 0.12
N ALA A 174 17.03 16.15 1.33
CA ALA A 174 17.63 15.66 2.57
C ALA A 174 17.46 14.14 2.74
N LEU A 175 16.26 13.61 2.50
CA LEU A 175 15.97 12.17 2.58
C LEU A 175 16.84 11.38 1.59
N PHE A 176 16.91 11.80 0.33
CA PHE A 176 17.72 11.12 -0.68
C PHE A 176 19.24 11.22 -0.40
N LEU A 177 19.71 12.35 0.16
CA LEU A 177 21.10 12.49 0.58
C LEU A 177 21.46 11.52 1.72
N ILE A 178 20.57 11.35 2.71
CA ILE A 178 20.78 10.43 3.83
C ILE A 178 20.76 8.97 3.34
N GLN A 179 19.84 8.62 2.43
CA GLN A 179 19.73 7.26 1.87
C GLN A 179 20.97 6.82 1.10
N ARG A 180 21.75 7.76 0.53
CA ARG A 180 23.03 7.45 -0.15
C ARG A 180 24.06 6.76 0.77
N SER A 181 23.98 6.98 2.08
CA SER A 181 24.89 6.36 3.07
C SER A 181 24.48 4.94 3.49
N GLY A 182 23.40 4.41 2.88
CA GLY A 182 22.88 3.06 3.13
C GLY A 182 21.56 3.07 3.90
N THR A 183 20.67 2.15 3.54
CA THR A 183 19.31 2.02 4.10
C THR A 183 19.24 1.15 5.36
N ALA A 184 20.33 0.42 5.68
CA ALA A 184 20.37 -0.54 6.78
C ALA A 184 20.18 0.08 8.17
N GLY A 185 20.68 1.31 8.39
CA GLY A 185 20.48 2.05 9.65
C GLY A 185 19.09 2.65 9.77
N ILE A 186 18.56 3.14 8.65
CA ILE A 186 17.26 3.81 8.52
C ILE A 186 16.11 2.82 8.81
N GLY A 187 16.21 1.59 8.27
CA GLY A 187 15.18 0.56 8.45
C GLY A 187 14.90 0.16 9.91
N LYS A 188 15.87 0.35 10.82
CA LYS A 188 15.68 0.07 12.26
C LYS A 188 14.77 1.09 12.95
N VAL A 189 14.78 2.34 12.50
CA VAL A 189 13.97 3.43 13.07
C VAL A 189 12.56 3.44 12.47
N PHE A 190 12.44 3.03 11.22
CA PHE A 190 11.17 3.06 10.49
C PHE A 190 10.10 2.18 11.14
N GLY A 191 10.44 0.97 11.59
CA GLY A 191 9.47 0.08 12.23
C GLY A 191 8.73 0.71 13.41
N PRO A 192 9.44 1.19 14.46
CA PRO A 192 8.82 1.88 15.59
C PRO A 192 8.06 3.16 15.21
N VAL A 193 8.59 3.98 14.31
CA VAL A 193 7.93 5.23 13.87
C VAL A 193 6.63 4.92 13.13
N THR A 194 6.65 3.95 12.22
CA THR A 194 5.47 3.52 11.48
C THR A 194 4.43 2.86 12.41
N LEU A 195 4.87 2.14 13.45
CA LEU A 195 3.95 1.64 14.48
C LEU A 195 3.24 2.77 15.22
N LEU A 196 4.00 3.77 15.67
CA LEU A 196 3.45 4.96 16.33
C LEU A 196 2.46 5.69 15.40
N TRP A 197 2.81 5.82 14.12
CA TRP A 197 1.94 6.38 13.09
C TRP A 197 0.60 5.64 13.01
N PHE A 198 0.63 4.30 12.82
CA PHE A 198 -0.60 3.51 12.72
C PHE A 198 -1.46 3.56 14.00
N ILE A 199 -0.83 3.55 15.17
CA ILE A 199 -1.55 3.71 16.45
C ILE A 199 -2.22 5.09 16.52
N THR A 200 -1.53 6.14 16.09
CA THR A 200 -2.03 7.53 16.12
C THR A 200 -3.25 7.67 15.21
N ILE A 201 -3.15 7.25 13.95
CA ILE A 201 -4.25 7.38 12.99
C ILE A 201 -5.46 6.51 13.35
N ALA A 202 -5.22 5.35 13.99
CA ALA A 202 -6.28 4.48 14.50
C ALA A 202 -7.00 5.13 15.68
N ALA A 203 -6.27 5.71 16.63
CA ALA A 203 -6.85 6.39 17.79
C ALA A 203 -7.72 7.58 17.38
N LEU A 204 -7.22 8.43 16.47
CA LEU A 204 -7.99 9.55 15.91
C LEU A 204 -9.24 9.05 15.17
N GLY A 205 -9.11 7.98 14.39
CA GLY A 205 -10.25 7.36 13.70
C GLY A 205 -11.33 6.87 14.65
N VAL A 206 -10.95 6.19 15.73
CA VAL A 206 -11.89 5.69 16.76
C VAL A 206 -12.67 6.83 17.41
N VAL A 207 -12.02 7.97 17.71
CA VAL A 207 -12.68 9.13 18.30
C VAL A 207 -13.81 9.65 17.41
N GLN A 208 -13.57 9.75 16.10
CA GLN A 208 -14.59 10.24 15.17
C GLN A 208 -15.70 9.21 14.90
N ILE A 209 -15.35 7.92 14.79
CA ILE A 209 -16.34 6.84 14.67
C ILE A 209 -17.28 6.81 15.88
N ALA A 210 -16.77 7.04 17.09
CA ALA A 210 -17.60 7.09 18.29
C ALA A 210 -18.63 8.25 18.25
N ARG A 211 -18.32 9.34 17.54
CA ARG A 211 -19.24 10.47 17.35
C ARG A 211 -20.30 10.19 16.28
N HIS A 212 -19.94 9.49 15.20
CA HIS A 212 -20.86 9.10 14.13
C HIS A 212 -20.74 7.60 13.79
N PRO A 213 -21.34 6.69 14.58
CA PRO A 213 -21.19 5.24 14.40
C PRO A 213 -21.81 4.70 13.10
N SER A 214 -22.66 5.48 12.43
CA SER A 214 -23.32 5.11 11.17
C SER A 214 -22.34 4.76 10.05
N VAL A 215 -21.11 5.28 10.08
CA VAL A 215 -20.08 4.93 9.08
C VAL A 215 -19.76 3.45 9.01
N ILE A 216 -19.96 2.71 10.11
CA ILE A 216 -19.69 1.27 10.17
C ILE A 216 -20.56 0.49 9.16
N THR A 217 -21.72 1.01 8.77
CA THR A 217 -22.58 0.36 7.78
C THR A 217 -21.91 0.27 6.40
N ALA A 218 -20.91 1.10 6.11
CA ALA A 218 -20.17 1.10 4.85
C ALA A 218 -19.47 -0.25 4.55
N VAL A 219 -19.25 -1.11 5.55
CA VAL A 219 -18.78 -2.49 5.34
C VAL A 219 -19.73 -3.26 4.41
N ASN A 220 -21.02 -2.96 4.41
CA ASN A 220 -21.99 -3.57 3.51
C ASN A 220 -21.71 -3.15 2.04
N PRO A 221 -21.41 -4.10 1.13
CA PRO A 221 -21.12 -3.80 -0.28
C PRO A 221 -22.30 -3.15 -1.01
N TYR A 222 -23.51 -3.22 -0.45
CA TYR A 222 -24.67 -2.50 -0.95
C TYR A 222 -24.39 -1.00 -1.15
N HIS A 223 -23.63 -0.36 -0.24
CA HIS A 223 -23.29 1.06 -0.38
C HIS A 223 -22.42 1.34 -1.61
N ALA A 224 -21.44 0.48 -1.91
CA ALA A 224 -20.64 0.60 -3.13
C ALA A 224 -21.48 0.39 -4.40
N VAL A 225 -22.39 -0.56 -4.39
CA VAL A 225 -23.28 -0.82 -5.54
C VAL A 225 -24.24 0.34 -5.76
N ASP A 226 -24.93 0.78 -4.70
CA ASP A 226 -25.83 1.94 -4.71
C ASP A 226 -25.10 3.22 -5.15
N PHE A 227 -23.84 3.40 -4.73
CA PHE A 227 -23.00 4.51 -5.17
C PHE A 227 -22.79 4.53 -6.69
N PHE A 228 -22.46 3.39 -7.31
CA PHE A 228 -22.32 3.32 -8.77
C PHE A 228 -23.65 3.54 -9.48
N LEU A 229 -24.75 3.00 -8.95
CA LEU A 229 -26.08 3.18 -9.54
C LEU A 229 -26.53 4.65 -9.52
N ARG A 230 -26.21 5.40 -8.46
CA ARG A 230 -26.56 6.81 -8.34
C ARG A 230 -25.66 7.75 -9.14
N ASN A 231 -24.36 7.47 -9.16
CA ASN A 231 -23.36 8.40 -9.68
C ASN A 231 -22.86 8.05 -11.10
N GLY A 232 -23.21 6.88 -11.64
CA GLY A 232 -22.90 6.47 -13.01
C GLY A 232 -21.42 6.63 -13.35
N TRP A 233 -21.12 7.40 -14.40
CA TRP A 233 -19.75 7.67 -14.86
C TRP A 233 -18.88 8.41 -13.83
N THR A 234 -19.46 9.31 -13.03
CA THR A 234 -18.73 9.97 -11.94
C THR A 234 -18.23 8.95 -10.92
N GLY A 235 -19.06 7.95 -10.61
CA GLY A 235 -18.66 6.84 -9.73
C GLY A 235 -17.44 6.07 -10.26
N TYR A 236 -17.32 5.91 -11.59
CA TYR A 236 -16.16 5.27 -12.21
C TYR A 236 -14.88 6.12 -12.06
N PHE A 237 -14.97 7.44 -12.19
CA PHE A 237 -13.81 8.33 -11.95
C PHE A 237 -13.38 8.31 -10.48
N ILE A 238 -14.34 8.28 -9.55
CA ILE A 238 -14.06 8.13 -8.11
C ILE A 238 -13.44 6.77 -7.79
N LEU A 239 -13.79 5.70 -8.51
CA LEU A 239 -13.08 4.43 -8.35
C LEU A 239 -11.58 4.59 -8.67
N GLY A 240 -11.24 5.43 -9.66
CA GLY A 240 -9.85 5.78 -9.98
C GLY A 240 -9.12 6.46 -8.82
N THR A 241 -9.79 7.32 -8.05
CA THR A 241 -9.19 7.93 -6.85
C THR A 241 -9.14 6.96 -5.66
N VAL A 242 -10.12 6.05 -5.53
CA VAL A 242 -10.09 4.98 -4.50
C VAL A 242 -8.89 4.04 -4.68
N VAL A 243 -8.38 3.86 -5.91
CA VAL A 243 -7.15 3.07 -6.16
C VAL A 243 -5.94 3.61 -5.39
N LEU A 244 -5.93 4.89 -5.01
CA LEU A 244 -4.89 5.50 -4.16
C LEU A 244 -4.79 4.86 -2.77
N VAL A 245 -5.80 4.12 -2.33
CA VAL A 245 -5.79 3.44 -1.01
C VAL A 245 -5.04 2.12 -1.05
N ILE A 246 -4.80 1.59 -2.25
CA ILE A 246 -4.13 0.30 -2.47
C ILE A 246 -2.76 0.47 -3.15
N THR A 247 -2.30 1.70 -3.35
CA THR A 247 -0.91 1.99 -3.74
C THR A 247 0.03 1.51 -2.62
N GLY A 248 1.16 0.90 -2.97
CA GLY A 248 1.99 0.15 -2.03
C GLY A 248 1.71 -1.36 -2.03
N GLY A 249 0.68 -1.83 -2.73
CA GLY A 249 0.36 -3.25 -2.83
C GLY A 249 1.46 -4.06 -3.53
N GLU A 250 2.09 -3.48 -4.54
CA GLU A 250 3.27 -4.01 -5.23
C GLU A 250 4.51 -4.06 -4.32
N SER A 251 4.69 -3.10 -3.42
CA SER A 251 5.77 -3.13 -2.42
C SER A 251 5.65 -4.36 -1.51
N LEU A 252 4.43 -4.77 -1.12
CA LEU A 252 4.19 -6.03 -0.39
C LEU A 252 4.75 -7.26 -1.11
N TYR A 253 4.67 -7.25 -2.44
CA TYR A 253 5.09 -8.37 -3.26
C TYR A 253 6.58 -8.34 -3.55
N VAL A 254 7.18 -7.16 -3.78
CA VAL A 254 8.63 -7.00 -3.98
C VAL A 254 9.41 -7.41 -2.73
N ASP A 255 8.93 -7.04 -1.55
CA ASP A 255 9.64 -7.30 -0.29
C ASP A 255 9.45 -8.72 0.26
N LEU A 256 8.84 -9.60 -0.53
CA LEU A 256 8.63 -11.00 -0.16
C LEU A 256 9.95 -11.73 0.11
N GLY A 257 11.01 -11.45 -0.66
CA GLY A 257 12.33 -12.07 -0.47
C GLY A 257 13.00 -11.70 0.85
N HIS A 258 12.82 -10.45 1.29
CA HIS A 258 13.47 -9.91 2.50
C HIS A 258 12.79 -10.35 3.80
N PHE A 259 11.46 -10.33 3.85
CA PHE A 259 10.70 -10.59 5.09
C PHE A 259 9.94 -11.92 5.06
N GLY A 260 9.62 -12.45 3.89
CA GLY A 260 8.79 -13.63 3.74
C GLY A 260 7.30 -13.36 4.00
N ARG A 261 6.47 -14.37 3.69
CA ARG A 261 5.00 -14.25 3.71
C ARG A 261 4.42 -14.02 5.11
N ARG A 262 4.98 -14.67 6.13
CA ARG A 262 4.38 -14.71 7.48
C ARG A 262 4.43 -13.36 8.19
N PRO A 263 5.59 -12.66 8.29
CA PRO A 263 5.64 -11.37 8.96
C PRO A 263 4.76 -10.33 8.27
N ILE A 264 4.76 -10.29 6.94
CA ILE A 264 3.95 -9.36 6.15
C ILE A 264 2.46 -9.58 6.45
N ARG A 265 1.96 -10.83 6.30
CA ARG A 265 0.55 -11.15 6.61
C ARG A 265 0.17 -10.84 8.07
N LEU A 266 1.04 -11.17 9.02
CA LEU A 266 0.76 -10.92 10.44
C LEU A 266 0.54 -9.43 10.68
N VAL A 267 1.46 -8.59 10.20
CA VAL A 267 1.41 -7.15 10.38
C VAL A 267 0.18 -6.54 9.69
N TRP A 268 -0.16 -7.01 8.49
CA TRP A 268 -1.35 -6.57 7.77
C TRP A 268 -2.61 -6.73 8.61
N PHE A 269 -2.89 -7.96 9.04
CA PHE A 269 -4.16 -8.28 9.68
C PHE A 269 -4.25 -7.80 11.13
N THR A 270 -3.11 -7.53 11.78
CA THR A 270 -3.08 -7.12 13.20
C THR A 270 -2.96 -5.62 13.41
N ILE A 271 -2.24 -4.90 12.54
CA ILE A 271 -1.93 -3.47 12.74
C ILE A 271 -2.45 -2.65 11.57
N VAL A 272 -2.00 -2.95 10.35
CA VAL A 272 -2.16 -2.03 9.21
C VAL A 272 -3.61 -1.97 8.75
N LEU A 273 -4.24 -3.10 8.45
CA LEU A 273 -5.63 -3.13 7.99
C LEU A 273 -6.58 -2.51 9.03
N PRO A 274 -6.54 -2.90 10.32
CA PRO A 274 -7.38 -2.25 11.34
C PRO A 274 -7.15 -0.74 11.43
N ALA A 275 -5.90 -0.28 11.44
CA ALA A 275 -5.58 1.14 11.58
C ALA A 275 -6.05 1.97 10.37
N LEU A 276 -5.83 1.46 9.15
CA LEU A 276 -6.30 2.10 7.92
C LEU A 276 -7.83 2.18 7.89
N LEU A 277 -8.52 1.08 8.21
CA LEU A 277 -9.98 1.07 8.23
C LEU A 277 -10.53 2.03 9.28
N LEU A 278 -9.99 2.03 10.50
CA LEU A 278 -10.39 2.97 11.55
C LEU A 278 -10.17 4.42 11.11
N ASN A 279 -9.04 4.72 10.47
CA ASN A 279 -8.76 6.05 9.99
C ASN A 279 -9.72 6.49 8.87
N TYR A 280 -9.91 5.68 7.82
CA TYR A 280 -10.83 6.02 6.73
C TYR A 280 -12.27 6.19 7.23
N PHE A 281 -12.74 5.28 8.09
CA PHE A 281 -14.09 5.39 8.66
C PHE A 281 -14.21 6.61 9.57
N GLY A 282 -13.15 6.97 10.31
CA GLY A 282 -13.08 8.22 11.07
C GLY A 282 -13.15 9.46 10.19
N GLN A 283 -12.45 9.48 9.05
CA GLN A 283 -12.51 10.58 8.08
C GLN A 283 -13.92 10.70 7.49
N GLY A 284 -14.56 9.59 7.15
CA GLY A 284 -15.95 9.60 6.69
C GLY A 284 -16.93 10.05 7.78
N ALA A 285 -16.67 9.71 9.05
CA ALA A 285 -17.50 10.15 10.18
C ALA A 285 -17.43 11.66 10.36
N LEU A 286 -16.23 12.22 10.25
CA LEU A 286 -16.00 13.65 10.26
C LEU A 286 -16.70 14.35 9.08
N LEU A 287 -16.60 13.82 7.86
CA LEU A 287 -17.25 14.38 6.68
C LEU A 287 -18.78 14.36 6.75
N ILE A 288 -19.37 13.34 7.38
CA ILE A 288 -20.82 13.29 7.62
C ILE A 288 -21.23 14.36 8.63
N ALA A 289 -20.40 14.59 9.66
CA ALA A 289 -20.66 15.57 10.70
C ALA A 289 -20.54 17.02 10.17
N ASP A 290 -19.49 17.27 9.39
CA ASP A 290 -19.20 18.57 8.80
C ASP A 290 -18.63 18.41 7.38
N PRO A 291 -19.45 18.60 6.33
CA PRO A 291 -19.02 18.51 4.94
C PRO A 291 -17.95 19.54 4.53
N ALA A 292 -17.76 20.62 5.29
CA ALA A 292 -16.71 21.61 5.01
C ALA A 292 -15.30 21.03 5.22
N THR A 293 -15.17 19.96 6.00
CA THR A 293 -13.88 19.28 6.27
C THR A 293 -13.28 18.55 5.07
N ARG A 294 -13.98 18.52 3.92
CA ARG A 294 -13.53 17.90 2.66
C ARG A 294 -12.19 18.43 2.11
N GLU A 295 -11.79 19.63 2.50
CA GLU A 295 -10.51 20.21 2.09
C GLU A 295 -9.31 19.46 2.68
N SER A 296 -9.45 18.91 3.90
CA SER A 296 -8.37 18.20 4.60
C SER A 296 -8.93 17.23 5.66
N PRO A 297 -9.69 16.20 5.26
CA PRO A 297 -10.38 15.30 6.20
C PRO A 297 -9.42 14.56 7.14
N PHE A 298 -8.21 14.24 6.67
CA PHE A 298 -7.20 13.57 7.49
C PHE A 298 -6.69 14.43 8.66
N TYR A 299 -6.38 15.70 8.40
CA TYR A 299 -5.76 16.59 9.38
C TYR A 299 -6.76 17.22 10.36
N LEU A 300 -8.05 17.16 10.03
CA LEU A 300 -9.14 17.65 10.86
C LEU A 300 -9.75 16.56 11.77
N LEU A 301 -9.17 15.34 11.76
CA LEU A 301 -9.56 14.22 12.62
C LEU A 301 -9.42 14.50 14.12
#